data_AF-A0A1B2YNA3-F1
#
_entry.id   AF-A0A1B2YNA3-F1
#
_cell.length_a   1.000
_cell.length_b   1.000
_cell.length_c   1.000
_cell.angle_alpha   90.00
_cell.angle_beta   90.00
_cell.angle_gamma   90.00
#
_symmetry.space_group_name_H-M   'P 1'
#
loop_
_entity.id
_entity.type
_entity.pdbx_description
1 polymer ?
#
loop_
_entity_poly.entity_id
_entity_poly.type
_entity_poly.pdbx_seq_one_letter_code
_entity_poly.pdbx_strand_id
1 'polypeptide(L)'
;MGFVFNEMARAGWMASSIGRTALLIWKKLLFVVPLGGVILSVQYYKQSKKSGINVLAVAVMFVLFIILLLWFKNPLVEKRNALGPIYISIIYLLAPRLLNSNVKTMFFMFFTMVVVFPLSAIITHAKSSLRQIIIQPRILLDEFEGEGIGEVFNTIHYDAFINIVGTIDYVKYEGFSYGYQFLSAFLFFIPRKIWEGKPVSTGQLVGEHLIDNYEFTYSNLSNPMVSEGYINFGIIGVILLAIALGYAIVYFLTWLHSHILIKKIMAFYFAIHLLFFLRGDFANGFSYYVGTLIGVMGIARLIDYLIKNGLNNQYKWRQKQITKA
;
A
#
# COMPACT_ATOMS: atom_id res chain seq x y z
N MET A 1 22.58 -1.67 -9.72
CA MET A 1 22.49 -1.82 -8.25
C MET A 1 22.44 -0.50 -7.45
N GLY A 2 22.57 0.68 -8.07
CA GLY A 2 22.67 1.94 -7.31
C GLY A 2 21.38 2.50 -6.70
N PHE A 3 20.19 2.24 -7.27
CA PHE A 3 18.96 2.91 -6.79
C PHE A 3 18.58 2.53 -5.36
N VAL A 4 18.43 1.22 -5.08
CA VAL A 4 17.93 0.77 -3.77
C VAL A 4 18.93 1.17 -2.68
N PHE A 5 20.23 1.06 -2.94
CA PHE A 5 21.26 1.47 -1.99
C PHE A 5 21.28 2.99 -1.75
N ASN A 6 21.21 3.79 -2.83
CA ASN A 6 21.14 5.25 -2.71
C ASN A 6 19.86 5.70 -2.01
N GLU A 7 18.73 5.04 -2.26
CA GLU A 7 17.46 5.37 -1.64
C GLU A 7 17.40 4.94 -0.16
N MET A 8 18.10 3.86 0.22
CA MET A 8 18.26 3.43 1.61
C MET A 8 19.24 4.33 2.39
N ALA A 9 20.31 4.79 1.74
CA ALA A 9 21.29 5.70 2.34
C ALA A 9 20.81 7.16 2.38
N ARG A 10 19.75 7.50 1.63
CA ARG A 10 19.17 8.83 1.57
C ARG A 10 18.30 9.07 2.80
N ALA A 11 18.55 10.17 3.49
CA ALA A 11 17.70 10.60 4.58
C ALA A 11 16.27 10.88 4.05
N GLY A 12 15.24 10.40 4.77
CA GLY A 12 13.86 10.39 4.28
C GLY A 12 13.25 11.76 3.93
N TRP A 13 13.85 12.85 4.40
CA TRP A 13 13.47 14.24 4.14
C TRP A 13 14.14 14.86 2.91
N MET A 14 15.23 14.28 2.41
CA MET A 14 15.90 14.77 1.21
C MET A 14 15.03 14.45 -0.01
N ALA A 15 15.02 15.30 -1.05
CA ALA A 15 14.35 15.00 -2.32
C ALA A 15 15.13 13.91 -3.10
N SER A 16 14.43 13.10 -3.90
CA SER A 16 15.11 12.01 -4.64
C SER A 16 15.64 12.60 -5.93
N SER A 17 16.87 12.24 -6.30
CA SER A 17 17.46 12.63 -7.59
C SER A 17 16.74 12.00 -8.79
N ILE A 18 15.89 11.00 -8.54
CA ILE A 18 15.14 10.29 -9.56
C ILE A 18 13.79 10.96 -9.78
N GLY A 19 13.39 11.06 -11.05
CA GLY A 19 12.11 11.63 -11.44
C GLY A 19 10.93 10.96 -10.72
N ARG A 20 9.97 11.77 -10.26
CA ARG A 20 8.78 11.30 -9.51
C ARG A 20 8.03 10.17 -10.22
N THR A 21 7.98 10.17 -11.56
CA THR A 21 7.36 9.10 -12.35
C THR A 21 8.09 7.77 -12.22
N ALA A 22 9.42 7.76 -12.30
CA ALA A 22 10.20 6.54 -12.13
C ALA A 22 10.03 5.97 -10.71
N LEU A 23 9.98 6.85 -9.69
CA LEU A 23 9.67 6.43 -8.32
C LEU A 23 8.28 5.84 -8.18
N LEU A 24 7.27 6.41 -8.85
CA LEU A 24 5.91 5.85 -8.86
C LEU A 24 5.90 4.45 -9.48
N ILE A 25 6.51 4.27 -10.65
CA ILE A 25 6.57 2.96 -11.34
C ILE A 25 7.33 1.96 -10.47
N TRP A 26 8.50 2.34 -9.96
CA TRP A 26 9.33 1.41 -9.21
C TRP A 26 8.70 1.07 -7.86
N LYS A 27 8.36 2.06 -7.03
CA LYS A 27 7.89 1.81 -5.66
C LYS A 27 6.43 1.36 -5.57
N LYS A 28 5.54 1.87 -6.43
CA LYS A 28 4.10 1.55 -6.35
C LYS A 28 3.68 0.38 -7.23
N LEU A 29 4.46 0.03 -8.26
CA LEU A 29 4.13 -1.08 -9.17
C LEU A 29 5.16 -2.20 -9.11
N LEU A 30 6.43 -1.96 -9.48
CA LEU A 30 7.42 -3.03 -9.62
C LEU A 30 7.82 -3.66 -8.27
N PHE A 31 7.94 -2.87 -7.22
CA PHE A 31 8.41 -3.35 -5.91
C PHE A 31 7.40 -4.23 -5.18
N VAL A 32 6.15 -4.26 -5.66
CA VAL A 32 5.08 -5.11 -5.11
C VAL A 32 4.89 -6.39 -5.94
N VAL A 33 5.51 -6.47 -7.13
CA VAL A 33 5.49 -7.67 -8.00
C VAL A 33 5.86 -8.96 -7.26
N PRO A 34 6.87 -9.01 -6.37
CA PRO A 34 7.20 -10.24 -5.65
C PRO A 34 6.03 -10.82 -4.85
N LEU A 35 5.08 -9.98 -4.38
CA LEU A 35 3.86 -10.47 -3.72
C LEU A 35 3.04 -11.39 -4.64
N GLY A 36 2.94 -11.06 -5.94
CA GLY A 36 2.31 -11.93 -6.93
C GLY A 36 3.05 -13.26 -7.07
N GLY A 37 4.38 -13.24 -7.06
CA GLY A 37 5.22 -14.44 -7.05
C GLY A 37 4.96 -15.33 -5.83
N VAL A 38 4.88 -14.74 -4.63
CA VAL A 38 4.54 -15.46 -3.39
C VAL A 38 3.16 -16.13 -3.50
N ILE A 39 2.15 -15.42 -4.00
CA ILE A 39 0.80 -15.96 -4.17
C ILE A 39 0.79 -17.13 -5.15
N LEU A 40 1.49 -17.00 -6.28
CA LEU A 40 1.57 -18.04 -7.30
C LEU A 40 2.30 -19.29 -6.79
N SER A 41 3.37 -19.14 -6.01
CA SER A 41 4.07 -20.26 -5.38
C SER A 41 3.13 -21.05 -4.45
N VAL A 42 2.34 -20.36 -3.62
CA VAL A 42 1.35 -21.00 -2.74
C VAL A 42 0.23 -21.65 -3.55
N GLN A 43 -0.24 -21.00 -4.62
CA GLN A 43 -1.27 -21.55 -5.50
C GLN A 43 -0.79 -22.85 -6.16
N TYR A 44 0.41 -22.84 -6.72
CA TYR A 44 1.00 -24.01 -7.37
C TYR A 44 1.20 -25.16 -6.38
N TYR A 45 1.69 -24.87 -5.17
CA TYR A 45 1.86 -25.89 -4.12
C TYR A 45 0.53 -26.57 -3.74
N LYS A 46 -0.59 -25.81 -3.71
CA LYS A 46 -1.92 -26.35 -3.41
C LYS A 46 -2.54 -27.18 -4.55
N GLN A 47 -2.16 -26.90 -5.80
CA GLN A 47 -2.80 -27.48 -6.99
C GLN A 47 -1.97 -28.61 -7.66
N SER A 48 -0.66 -28.65 -7.46
CA SER A 48 0.23 -29.56 -8.17
C SER A 48 0.38 -30.93 -7.50
N LYS A 49 0.62 -31.97 -8.32
CA LYS A 49 1.03 -33.30 -7.80
C LYS A 49 2.42 -33.18 -7.15
N LYS A 50 2.53 -33.71 -5.94
CA LYS A 50 3.73 -33.58 -5.10
C LYS A 50 4.85 -34.49 -5.61
N SER A 51 5.68 -33.98 -6.51
CA SER A 51 7.02 -34.52 -6.77
C SER A 51 8.04 -33.80 -5.89
N GLY A 52 9.02 -34.51 -5.31
CA GLY A 52 10.02 -33.93 -4.42
C GLY A 52 10.78 -32.75 -5.06
N ILE A 53 11.11 -32.86 -6.35
CA ILE A 53 11.80 -31.81 -7.12
C ILE A 53 10.91 -30.57 -7.31
N ASN A 54 9.62 -30.77 -7.61
CA ASN A 54 8.68 -29.67 -7.80
C ASN A 54 8.42 -28.93 -6.47
N VAL A 55 8.33 -29.67 -5.36
CA VAL A 55 8.15 -29.07 -4.03
C VAL A 55 9.39 -28.25 -3.65
N LEU A 56 10.60 -28.77 -3.88
CA LEU A 56 11.84 -28.04 -3.61
C LEU A 56 11.94 -26.78 -4.47
N ALA A 57 11.67 -26.87 -5.77
CA ALA A 57 11.71 -25.72 -6.67
C ALA A 57 10.72 -24.61 -6.24
N VAL A 58 9.50 -25.00 -5.86
CA VAL A 58 8.48 -24.05 -5.38
C VAL A 58 8.87 -23.41 -4.06
N ALA A 59 9.47 -24.18 -3.15
CA ALA A 59 9.97 -23.66 -1.87
C ALA A 59 11.09 -22.63 -2.08
N VAL A 60 12.06 -22.93 -2.96
CA VAL A 60 13.14 -21.99 -3.32
C VAL A 60 12.57 -20.70 -3.93
N MET A 61 11.64 -20.82 -4.88
CA MET A 61 10.98 -19.66 -5.49
C MET A 61 10.17 -18.83 -4.48
N PHE A 62 9.47 -19.50 -3.56
CA PHE A 62 8.74 -18.83 -2.48
C PHE A 62 9.68 -18.01 -1.60
N VAL A 63 10.78 -18.62 -1.12
CA VAL A 63 11.79 -17.95 -0.30
C VAL A 63 12.42 -16.78 -1.05
N LEU A 64 12.77 -16.97 -2.33
CA LEU A 64 13.32 -15.93 -3.18
C LEU A 64 12.37 -14.72 -3.28
N PHE A 65 11.08 -14.95 -3.56
CA PHE A 65 10.11 -13.86 -3.66
C PHE A 65 9.85 -13.16 -2.33
N ILE A 66 9.89 -13.88 -1.20
CA ILE A 66 9.82 -13.27 0.13
C ILE A 66 11.04 -12.37 0.38
N ILE A 67 12.25 -12.85 0.07
CA ILE A 67 13.49 -12.06 0.21
C ILE A 67 13.42 -10.80 -0.67
N LEU A 68 13.00 -10.94 -1.93
CA LEU A 68 12.83 -9.81 -2.84
C LEU A 68 11.77 -8.83 -2.35
N LEU A 69 10.66 -9.34 -1.79
CA LEU A 69 9.62 -8.49 -1.22
C LEU A 69 10.14 -7.70 -0.03
N LEU A 70 10.86 -8.34 0.90
CA LEU A 70 11.46 -7.67 2.06
C LEU A 70 12.57 -6.70 1.65
N TRP A 71 13.31 -7.00 0.58
CA TRP A 71 14.32 -6.11 0.04
C TRP A 71 13.71 -4.83 -0.57
N PHE A 72 12.69 -4.97 -1.41
CA PHE A 72 12.05 -3.83 -2.07
C PHE A 72 11.07 -3.07 -1.17
N LYS A 73 10.41 -3.78 -0.24
CA LYS A 73 9.47 -3.25 0.76
C LYS A 73 10.03 -3.46 2.16
N ASN A 74 11.18 -2.85 2.37
CA ASN A 74 11.92 -2.92 3.63
C ASN A 74 11.11 -2.30 4.78
N PRO A 75 10.81 -3.06 5.85
CA PRO A 75 10.09 -2.56 7.02
C PRO A 75 10.71 -1.33 7.69
N LEU A 76 12.03 -1.17 7.57
CA LEU A 76 12.78 -0.12 8.25
C LEU A 76 12.73 1.22 7.51
N VAL A 77 12.37 1.22 6.22
CA VAL A 77 12.46 2.40 5.35
C VAL A 77 11.10 2.80 4.79
N GLU A 78 10.25 1.82 4.46
CA GLU A 78 8.94 2.10 3.86
C GLU A 78 7.90 2.53 4.89
N LYS A 79 6.98 3.39 4.46
CA LYS A 79 5.90 3.85 5.33
C LYS A 79 4.99 2.67 5.69
N ARG A 80 4.68 2.53 6.98
CA ARG A 80 3.79 1.49 7.53
C ARG A 80 2.45 1.34 6.80
N ASN A 81 1.91 2.44 6.29
CA ASN A 81 0.63 2.46 5.56
C ASN A 81 0.69 1.63 4.26
N ALA A 82 1.86 1.55 3.62
CA ALA A 82 2.07 0.74 2.43
C ALA A 82 2.38 -0.73 2.75
N LEU A 83 2.99 -0.98 3.91
CA LEU A 83 3.46 -2.31 4.33
C LEU A 83 2.38 -3.14 5.02
N GLY A 84 1.52 -2.50 5.83
CA GLY A 84 0.48 -3.18 6.60
C GLY A 84 -0.39 -4.10 5.74
N PRO A 85 -1.04 -3.60 4.67
CA PRO A 85 -1.84 -4.44 3.78
C PRO A 85 -1.05 -5.59 3.14
N ILE A 86 0.24 -5.40 2.83
CA ILE A 86 1.10 -6.45 2.26
C ILE A 86 1.32 -7.57 3.29
N TYR A 87 1.80 -7.24 4.49
CA TYR A 87 2.12 -8.24 5.50
C TYR A 87 0.88 -8.97 6.01
N ILE A 88 -0.23 -8.26 6.22
CA ILE A 88 -1.49 -8.87 6.67
C ILE A 88 -2.06 -9.80 5.58
N SER A 89 -1.88 -9.46 4.29
CA SER A 89 -2.24 -10.36 3.19
C SER A 89 -1.36 -11.62 3.13
N ILE A 90 -0.08 -11.52 3.48
CA ILE A 90 0.81 -12.69 3.59
C ILE A 90 0.39 -13.58 4.77
N ILE A 91 0.07 -12.98 5.92
CA ILE A 91 -0.47 -13.70 7.07
C ILE A 91 -1.75 -14.45 6.68
N TYR A 92 -2.67 -13.79 5.99
CA TYR A 92 -3.89 -14.43 5.49
C TYR A 92 -3.61 -15.55 4.47
N LEU A 93 -2.62 -15.37 3.60
CA LEU A 93 -2.23 -16.37 2.60
C LEU A 93 -1.69 -17.65 3.25
N LEU A 94 -0.83 -17.52 4.27
CA LEU A 94 -0.12 -18.62 4.93
C LEU A 94 -0.95 -19.25 6.05
N ALA A 95 -1.63 -18.43 6.84
CA ALA A 95 -2.39 -18.82 8.02
C ALA A 95 -3.83 -18.26 7.96
N PRO A 96 -4.64 -18.65 6.96
CA PRO A 96 -5.97 -18.08 6.76
C PRO A 96 -6.89 -18.25 7.97
N ARG A 97 -6.68 -19.30 8.78
CA ARG A 97 -7.45 -19.58 10.01
C ARG A 97 -7.37 -18.47 11.07
N LEU A 98 -6.33 -17.64 11.04
CA LEU A 98 -6.17 -16.49 11.94
C LEU A 98 -7.12 -15.35 11.56
N LEU A 99 -7.44 -15.20 10.27
CA LEU A 99 -8.19 -14.06 9.72
C LEU A 99 -9.37 -14.54 8.84
N ASN A 100 -9.93 -15.71 9.15
CA ASN A 100 -10.97 -16.35 8.34
C ASN A 100 -12.40 -15.88 8.63
N SER A 101 -12.61 -15.07 9.67
CA SER A 101 -13.91 -14.49 10.00
C SER A 101 -13.79 -13.00 10.21
N ASN A 102 -14.88 -12.27 9.95
CA ASN A 102 -14.94 -10.82 10.15
C ASN A 102 -14.57 -10.44 11.59
N VAL A 103 -15.04 -11.23 12.57
CA VAL A 103 -14.75 -11.03 13.99
C VAL A 103 -13.25 -11.17 14.26
N LYS A 104 -12.60 -12.24 13.80
CA LYS A 104 -11.16 -12.43 14.01
C LYS A 104 -10.33 -11.35 13.34
N THR A 105 -10.67 -10.99 12.10
CA THR A 105 -9.99 -9.91 11.38
C THR A 105 -10.19 -8.59 12.10
N MET A 106 -11.40 -8.26 12.55
CA MET A 106 -11.68 -7.04 13.32
C MET A 106 -10.88 -7.00 14.62
N PHE A 107 -10.88 -8.07 15.42
CA PHE A 107 -10.09 -8.15 16.64
C PHE A 107 -8.59 -8.04 16.37
N PHE A 108 -8.09 -8.71 15.33
CA PHE A 108 -6.69 -8.62 14.93
C PHE A 108 -6.31 -7.18 14.56
N MET A 109 -7.14 -6.49 13.77
CA MET A 109 -6.91 -5.10 13.37
C MET A 109 -6.98 -4.16 14.57
N PHE A 110 -7.99 -4.32 15.44
CA PHE A 110 -8.15 -3.53 16.65
C PHE A 110 -6.96 -3.72 17.61
N PHE A 111 -6.58 -4.97 17.89
CA PHE A 111 -5.41 -5.29 18.70
C PHE A 111 -4.13 -4.71 18.09
N THR A 112 -3.97 -4.81 16.77
CA THR A 112 -2.81 -4.24 16.07
C THR A 112 -2.76 -2.72 16.21
N MET A 113 -3.90 -2.03 16.09
CA MET A 113 -3.97 -0.57 16.18
C MET A 113 -3.84 -0.04 17.61
N VAL A 114 -4.38 -0.74 18.60
CA VAL A 114 -4.42 -0.29 20.01
C VAL A 114 -3.19 -0.72 20.79
N VAL A 115 -2.64 -1.91 20.50
CA VAL A 115 -1.54 -2.49 21.28
C VAL A 115 -0.26 -2.53 20.47
N VAL A 116 -0.25 -3.25 19.34
CA VAL A 116 0.98 -3.46 18.56
C VAL A 116 1.53 -2.14 18.04
N PHE A 117 0.65 -1.22 17.63
CA PHE A 117 1.05 0.02 17.02
C PHE A 117 1.71 0.98 18.03
N PRO A 118 1.14 1.29 19.20
CA PRO A 118 1.85 2.04 20.24
C PRO A 118 3.15 1.37 20.68
N LEU A 119 3.17 0.04 20.86
CA LEU A 119 4.39 -0.67 21.22
C LEU A 119 5.48 -0.58 20.14
N SER A 120 5.10 -0.59 18.86
CA SER A 120 6.04 -0.38 17.77
C SER A 120 6.59 1.05 17.76
N ALA A 121 5.75 2.03 18.14
CA ALA A 121 6.13 3.43 18.22
C ALA A 121 7.24 3.68 19.24
N ILE A 122 7.23 2.96 20.38
CA ILE A 122 8.30 2.99 21.39
C ILE A 122 9.66 2.70 20.74
N ILE A 123 9.71 1.71 19.85
CA ILE A 123 10.96 1.29 19.19
C ILE A 123 11.33 2.25 18.05
N THR A 124 10.35 2.72 17.27
CA THR A 124 10.62 3.56 16.08
C THR A 124 10.86 5.03 16.40
N HIS A 125 10.34 5.52 17.52
CA HIS A 125 10.52 6.89 17.99
C HIS A 125 11.53 7.00 19.14
N ALA A 126 12.17 5.88 19.53
CA ALA A 126 13.26 5.89 20.49
C ALA A 126 14.33 6.87 20.02
N LYS A 127 14.67 7.84 20.88
CA LYS A 127 15.77 8.78 20.60
C LYS A 127 17.13 8.11 20.80
N SER A 128 17.13 7.04 21.58
CA SER A 128 18.30 6.21 21.89
C SER A 128 18.67 5.27 20.73
N SER A 129 19.97 5.11 20.50
CA SER A 129 20.48 4.18 19.47
C SER A 129 20.20 2.72 19.85
N LEU A 130 20.10 1.83 18.85
CA LEU A 130 19.92 0.38 19.06
C LEU A 130 20.93 -0.21 20.06
N ARG A 131 22.17 0.29 20.06
CA ARG A 131 23.22 -0.16 21.00
C ARG A 131 22.91 0.24 22.44
N GLN A 132 22.41 1.45 22.67
CA GLN A 132 22.02 1.93 24.00
C GLN A 132 20.81 1.17 24.54
N ILE A 133 19.82 0.91 23.67
CA ILE A 133 18.63 0.12 24.02
C ILE A 133 19.00 -1.30 24.45
N ILE A 134 19.98 -1.93 23.79
CA ILE A 134 20.44 -3.28 24.17
C ILE A 134 21.17 -3.27 25.52
N ILE A 135 21.97 -2.24 25.80
CA ILE A 135 22.76 -2.12 27.04
C ILE A 135 21.86 -1.77 28.24
N GLN A 136 20.86 -0.91 28.05
CA GLN A 136 19.93 -0.50 29.10
C GLN A 136 18.49 -0.46 28.57
N PRO A 137 17.79 -1.61 28.58
CA PRO A 137 16.43 -1.72 28.05
C PRO A 137 15.40 -0.83 28.76
N ARG A 138 15.69 -0.44 30.01
CA ARG A 138 14.81 0.40 30.83
C ARG A 138 14.59 1.81 30.26
N ILE A 139 15.52 2.30 29.44
CA ILE A 139 15.41 3.59 28.77
C ILE A 139 14.14 3.68 27.91
N LEU A 140 13.68 2.56 27.33
CA LEU A 140 12.45 2.54 26.53
C LEU A 140 11.19 2.80 27.37
N LEU A 141 11.19 2.42 28.65
CA LEU A 141 10.08 2.69 29.56
C LEU A 141 10.13 4.15 30.02
N ASP A 142 11.33 4.66 30.32
CA ASP A 142 11.53 6.05 30.73
C ASP A 142 11.19 7.04 29.59
N GLU A 143 11.48 6.69 28.32
CA GLU A 143 11.07 7.47 27.14
C GLU A 143 9.56 7.38 26.84
N PHE A 144 8.88 6.33 27.31
CA PHE A 144 7.44 6.11 27.10
C PHE A 144 6.57 6.75 28.19
N GLU A 145 7.10 6.97 29.40
CA GLU A 145 6.39 7.53 30.57
C GLU A 145 5.91 9.01 30.40
N GLY A 146 6.01 9.59 29.20
CA GLY A 146 5.62 10.98 28.92
C GLY A 146 4.33 11.18 28.11
N GLU A 147 3.78 10.15 27.45
CA GLU A 147 2.59 10.31 26.59
C GLU A 147 1.39 9.56 27.19
N GLY A 148 0.46 10.30 27.80
CA GLY A 148 -0.79 9.71 28.31
C GLY A 148 -1.65 9.11 27.19
N ILE A 149 -2.46 8.08 27.47
CA ILE A 149 -3.38 7.47 26.48
C ILE A 149 -4.28 8.52 25.80
N GLY A 150 -4.63 9.60 26.51
CA GLY A 150 -5.40 10.72 25.97
C GLY A 150 -4.65 11.54 24.90
N GLU A 151 -3.33 11.69 25.04
CA GLU A 151 -2.50 12.47 24.10
C GLU A 151 -2.33 11.74 22.77
N VAL A 152 -2.35 10.40 22.78
CA VAL A 152 -2.34 9.57 21.56
C VAL A 152 -3.48 9.95 20.60
N PHE A 153 -4.65 10.33 21.10
CA PHE A 153 -5.79 10.76 20.28
C PHE A 153 -5.61 12.17 19.67
N ASN A 154 -4.72 12.99 20.23
CA ASN A 154 -4.35 14.30 19.70
C ASN A 154 -3.14 14.25 18.75
N THR A 155 -2.65 13.06 18.44
CA THR A 155 -1.55 12.89 17.47
C THR A 155 -2.05 12.92 16.02
N ILE A 156 -1.09 13.07 15.10
CA ILE A 156 -1.27 12.94 13.63
C ILE A 156 -1.80 11.57 13.18
N HIS A 157 -2.13 10.65 14.09
CA HIS A 157 -2.69 9.34 13.77
C HIS A 157 -4.23 9.37 13.71
N TYR A 158 -4.86 10.39 14.31
CA TYR A 158 -6.30 10.60 14.41
C TYR A 158 -6.74 11.98 13.88
N ASP A 159 -6.04 12.48 12.85
CA ASP A 159 -6.20 13.82 12.26
C ASP A 159 -7.28 13.91 11.16
N ALA A 160 -7.90 12.78 10.78
CA ALA A 160 -8.83 12.75 9.64
C ALA A 160 -10.01 13.72 9.77
N PHE A 161 -10.55 13.89 10.99
CA PHE A 161 -11.66 14.82 11.24
C PHE A 161 -11.24 16.28 11.06
N ILE A 162 -10.11 16.69 11.66
CA ILE A 162 -9.65 18.08 11.57
C ILE A 162 -9.23 18.44 10.14
N ASN A 163 -8.72 17.49 9.36
CA ASN A 163 -8.39 17.71 7.96
C ASN A 163 -9.63 17.91 7.06
N ILE A 164 -10.77 17.30 7.42
CA ILE A 164 -12.06 17.62 6.77
C ILE A 164 -12.45 19.07 7.09
N VAL A 165 -12.29 19.51 8.35
CA VAL A 165 -12.56 20.90 8.74
C VAL A 165 -11.67 21.88 7.95
N GLY A 166 -10.37 21.60 7.85
CA GLY A 166 -9.45 22.41 7.03
C GLY A 166 -9.83 22.45 5.55
N THR A 167 -10.44 21.39 5.04
CA THR A 167 -10.94 21.35 3.65
C THR A 167 -12.22 22.18 3.48
N ILE A 168 -13.11 22.16 4.47
CA ILE A 168 -14.30 23.04 4.47
C ILE A 168 -13.86 24.50 4.49
N ASP A 169 -12.85 24.82 5.31
CA ASP A 169 -12.27 26.15 5.36
C ASP A 169 -11.65 26.56 4.02
N TYR A 170 -10.82 25.71 3.40
CA TYR A 170 -10.30 25.95 2.04
C TYR A 170 -11.41 26.25 1.03
N VAL A 171 -12.47 25.43 0.99
CA VAL A 171 -13.60 25.61 0.07
C VAL A 171 -14.36 26.93 0.33
N LYS A 172 -14.36 27.43 1.56
CA LYS A 172 -14.98 28.71 1.89
C LYS A 172 -14.26 29.88 1.20
N TYR A 173 -12.94 29.80 1.02
CA TYR A 173 -12.15 30.85 0.36
C TYR A 173 -12.06 30.65 -1.16
N GLU A 174 -11.74 29.44 -1.61
CA GLU A 174 -11.40 29.15 -3.01
C GLU A 174 -12.58 28.55 -3.80
N GLY A 175 -13.66 28.15 -3.13
CA GLY A 175 -14.79 27.45 -3.73
C GLY A 175 -14.52 25.97 -4.00
N PHE A 176 -15.43 25.34 -4.73
CA PHE A 176 -15.31 23.93 -5.10
C PHE A 176 -14.32 23.73 -6.25
N SER A 177 -13.62 22.60 -6.23
CA SER A 177 -12.66 22.20 -7.27
C SER A 177 -13.31 21.54 -8.50
N TYR A 178 -14.62 21.27 -8.49
CA TYR A 178 -15.40 20.73 -9.61
C TYR A 178 -14.78 19.49 -10.31
N GLY A 179 -14.12 18.63 -9.55
CA GLY A 179 -13.50 17.39 -10.06
C GLY A 179 -12.02 17.51 -10.43
N TYR A 180 -11.44 18.72 -10.38
CA TYR A 180 -10.02 18.91 -10.68
C TYR A 180 -9.11 18.12 -9.74
N GLN A 181 -9.41 18.06 -8.44
CA GLN A 181 -8.57 17.32 -7.48
C GLN A 181 -8.56 15.81 -7.74
N PHE A 182 -9.64 15.22 -8.27
CA PHE A 182 -9.67 13.81 -8.64
C PHE A 182 -8.62 13.44 -9.69
N LEU A 183 -8.21 14.39 -10.55
CA LEU A 183 -7.20 14.14 -11.56
C LEU A 183 -5.82 13.85 -10.93
N SER A 184 -5.56 14.34 -9.70
CA SER A 184 -4.34 14.02 -8.96
C SER A 184 -4.24 12.52 -8.68
N ALA A 185 -5.39 11.88 -8.42
CA ALA A 185 -5.52 10.46 -8.12
C ALA A 185 -5.63 9.60 -9.38
N PHE A 186 -6.55 9.91 -10.30
CA PHE A 186 -6.81 9.05 -11.47
C PHE A 186 -5.69 9.12 -12.51
N LEU A 187 -5.05 10.28 -12.65
CA LEU A 187 -3.94 10.50 -13.58
C LEU A 187 -2.60 10.61 -12.84
N PHE A 188 -2.48 9.94 -11.68
CA PHE A 188 -1.28 9.99 -10.84
C PHE A 188 0.01 9.61 -11.60
N PHE A 189 -0.09 8.76 -12.62
CA PHE A 189 1.02 8.27 -13.44
C PHE A 189 1.52 9.28 -14.48
N ILE A 190 0.73 10.30 -14.83
CA ILE A 190 1.16 11.35 -15.79
C ILE A 190 2.25 12.22 -15.14
N PRO A 191 3.46 12.31 -15.72
CA PRO A 191 4.54 13.17 -15.21
C PRO A 191 4.17 14.65 -15.25
N ARG A 192 4.60 15.41 -14.23
CA ARG A 192 4.48 16.89 -14.23
C ARG A 192 5.23 17.58 -15.38
N LYS A 193 6.22 16.91 -15.98
CA LYS A 193 6.92 17.41 -17.18
C LYS A 193 6.01 17.45 -18.42
N ILE A 194 4.99 16.58 -18.47
CA ILE A 194 4.03 16.53 -19.58
C ILE A 194 2.82 17.39 -19.25
N TRP A 195 2.45 17.47 -17.96
CA TRP A 195 1.33 18.28 -17.48
C TRP A 195 1.76 19.09 -16.26
N GLU A 196 2.23 20.31 -16.50
CA GLU A 196 2.73 21.20 -15.43
C GLU A 196 1.60 21.59 -14.47
N GLY A 197 0.44 21.92 -15.02
CA GLY A 197 -0.81 22.20 -14.29
C GLY A 197 -1.49 20.96 -13.73
N LYS A 198 -0.76 19.91 -13.37
CA LYS A 198 -1.33 18.75 -12.66
C LYS A 198 -1.67 19.15 -11.22
N PRO A 199 -2.87 18.85 -10.70
CA PRO A 199 -3.20 19.13 -9.30
C PRO A 199 -2.23 18.42 -8.35
N VAL A 200 -1.89 19.09 -7.25
CA VAL A 200 -1.27 18.44 -6.08
C VAL A 200 -2.31 17.53 -5.42
N SER A 201 -1.88 16.71 -4.45
CA SER A 201 -2.86 15.92 -3.70
C SER A 201 -3.66 16.84 -2.78
N THR A 202 -4.91 16.50 -2.49
CA THR A 202 -5.78 17.35 -1.68
C THR A 202 -5.22 17.58 -0.28
N GLY A 203 -4.54 16.59 0.32
CA GLY A 203 -3.82 16.81 1.58
C GLY A 203 -2.70 17.85 1.47
N GLN A 204 -2.01 17.92 0.33
CA GLN A 204 -1.00 18.95 0.08
C GLN A 204 -1.64 20.33 -0.11
N LEU A 205 -2.71 20.40 -0.91
CA LEU A 205 -3.45 21.64 -1.16
C LEU A 205 -3.97 22.27 0.13
N VAL A 206 -4.65 21.47 0.97
CA VAL A 206 -5.22 21.93 2.23
C VAL A 206 -4.10 22.27 3.22
N GLY A 207 -3.00 21.53 3.20
CA GLY A 207 -1.83 21.84 4.00
C GLY A 207 -1.18 23.18 3.63
N GLU A 208 -1.03 23.47 2.34
CA GLU A 208 -0.55 24.76 1.84
C GLU A 208 -1.49 25.90 2.25
N HIS A 209 -2.81 25.72 2.11
CA HIS A 209 -3.81 26.67 2.60
C HIS A 209 -3.66 26.99 4.10
N LEU A 210 -3.43 25.97 4.92
CA LEU A 210 -3.26 26.16 6.37
C LEU A 210 -1.93 26.85 6.70
N ILE A 211 -0.87 26.61 5.93
CA ILE A 211 0.41 27.32 6.08
C ILE A 211 0.20 28.81 5.77
N ASP A 212 -0.44 29.11 4.65
CA ASP A 212 -0.59 30.48 4.15
C ASP A 212 -1.52 31.34 5.03
N ASN A 213 -2.52 30.72 5.67
CA ASN A 213 -3.56 31.45 6.41
C ASN A 213 -3.51 31.29 7.93
N TYR A 214 -2.83 30.26 8.46
CA TYR A 214 -2.92 29.90 9.89
C TYR A 214 -1.56 29.52 10.52
N GLU A 215 -0.44 29.96 9.93
CA GLU A 215 0.93 29.72 10.43
C GLU A 215 1.26 28.23 10.64
N PHE A 216 0.59 27.36 9.89
CA PHE A 216 0.87 25.92 9.94
C PHE A 216 2.27 25.63 9.38
N THR A 217 2.88 24.50 9.76
CA THR A 217 4.32 24.27 9.52
C THR A 217 4.63 23.18 8.50
N TYR A 218 3.64 22.42 8.02
CA TYR A 218 3.85 21.34 7.06
C TYR A 218 2.63 21.09 6.17
N SER A 219 2.86 20.73 4.90
CA SER A 219 1.78 20.50 3.94
C SER A 219 1.45 19.02 3.70
N ASN A 220 2.20 18.08 4.29
CA ASN A 220 1.95 16.65 4.10
C ASN A 220 0.82 16.14 5.00
N LEU A 221 -0.41 16.61 4.77
CA LEU A 221 -1.60 16.17 5.50
C LEU A 221 -2.20 14.89 4.93
N SER A 222 -2.88 14.15 5.79
CA SER A 222 -3.84 13.16 5.34
C SER A 222 -5.12 13.88 4.92
N ASN A 223 -5.78 13.47 3.83
CA ASN A 223 -7.09 14.02 3.51
C ASN A 223 -8.04 12.89 3.07
N PRO A 224 -8.98 12.50 3.93
CA PRO A 224 -9.77 11.29 3.73
C PRO A 224 -10.69 11.41 2.51
N MET A 225 -11.18 10.27 2.02
CA MET A 225 -12.09 10.22 0.87
C MET A 225 -13.34 11.13 1.03
N VAL A 226 -13.83 11.30 2.25
CA VAL A 226 -14.94 12.23 2.55
C VAL A 226 -14.58 13.66 2.15
N SER A 227 -13.38 14.09 2.51
CA SER A 227 -12.85 15.41 2.22
C SER A 227 -12.66 15.63 0.72
N GLU A 228 -12.17 14.60 0.01
CA GLU A 228 -12.05 14.60 -1.44
C GLU A 228 -13.42 14.76 -2.14
N GLY A 229 -14.47 14.12 -1.61
CA GLY A 229 -15.83 14.30 -2.12
C GLY A 229 -16.32 15.73 -1.93
N TYR A 230 -16.09 16.27 -0.74
CA TYR A 230 -16.51 17.61 -0.36
C TYR A 230 -15.81 18.71 -1.18
N ILE A 231 -14.49 18.65 -1.34
CA ILE A 231 -13.75 19.69 -2.06
C ILE A 231 -14.16 19.77 -3.53
N ASN A 232 -14.55 18.65 -4.14
CA ASN A 232 -14.91 18.62 -5.56
C ASN A 232 -16.37 19.02 -5.79
N PHE A 233 -17.33 18.51 -5.02
CA PHE A 233 -18.77 18.71 -5.27
C PHE A 233 -19.62 18.92 -4.01
N GLY A 234 -19.00 19.35 -2.91
CA GLY A 234 -19.67 19.54 -1.62
C GLY A 234 -20.31 18.24 -1.09
N ILE A 235 -21.46 18.38 -0.42
CA ILE A 235 -22.18 17.25 0.18
C ILE A 235 -22.57 16.20 -0.87
N ILE A 236 -22.92 16.64 -2.09
CA ILE A 236 -23.26 15.73 -3.20
C ILE A 236 -22.05 14.83 -3.53
N GLY A 237 -20.85 15.40 -3.58
CA GLY A 237 -19.62 14.63 -3.82
C GLY A 237 -19.34 13.58 -2.75
N VAL A 238 -19.61 13.89 -1.49
CA VAL A 238 -19.50 12.94 -0.37
C VAL A 238 -20.43 11.74 -0.59
N ILE A 239 -21.69 11.99 -0.93
CA ILE A 239 -22.69 10.93 -1.20
C ILE A 239 -22.27 10.07 -2.39
N LEU A 240 -21.85 10.71 -3.49
CA LEU A 240 -21.41 10.00 -4.70
C LEU A 240 -20.20 9.10 -4.44
N LEU A 241 -19.19 9.57 -3.69
CA LEU A 241 -18.04 8.75 -3.33
C LEU A 241 -18.40 7.60 -2.38
N ALA A 242 -19.33 7.80 -1.46
CA ALA A 242 -19.83 6.73 -0.60
C ALA A 242 -20.51 5.62 -1.42
N ILE A 243 -21.34 6.00 -2.39
CA ILE A 243 -21.98 5.06 -3.32
C ILE A 243 -20.93 4.32 -4.16
N ALA A 244 -19.98 5.05 -4.75
CA ALA A 244 -18.89 4.47 -5.55
C ALA A 244 -18.04 3.48 -4.74
N LEU A 245 -17.73 3.81 -3.50
CA LEU A 245 -17.04 2.91 -2.58
C LEU A 245 -17.89 1.66 -2.28
N GLY A 246 -19.19 1.82 -2.06
CA GLY A 246 -20.12 0.69 -1.88
C GLY A 246 -20.08 -0.29 -3.06
N TYR A 247 -20.14 0.23 -4.29
CA TYR A 247 -19.99 -0.58 -5.50
C TYR A 247 -18.63 -1.28 -5.57
N ALA A 248 -17.54 -0.59 -5.23
CA ALA A 248 -16.20 -1.18 -5.20
C ALA A 248 -16.11 -2.32 -4.16
N ILE A 249 -16.67 -2.14 -2.97
CA ILE A 249 -16.72 -3.18 -1.92
C ILE A 249 -17.51 -4.40 -2.42
N VAL A 250 -18.70 -4.20 -2.99
CA VAL A 250 -19.51 -5.30 -3.55
C VAL A 250 -18.75 -6.04 -4.64
N TYR A 251 -18.07 -5.31 -5.53
CA TYR A 251 -17.24 -5.91 -6.56
C TYR A 251 -16.10 -6.75 -5.97
N PHE A 252 -15.35 -6.24 -4.99
CA PHE A 252 -14.25 -7.00 -4.37
C PHE A 252 -14.74 -8.15 -3.50
N LEU A 253 -15.96 -8.11 -2.96
CA LEU A 253 -16.56 -9.27 -2.29
C LEU A 253 -16.72 -10.46 -3.25
N THR A 254 -17.09 -10.22 -4.51
CA THR A 254 -17.13 -11.29 -5.52
C THR A 254 -15.76 -11.94 -5.74
N TRP A 255 -14.68 -11.15 -5.67
CA TRP A 255 -13.31 -11.64 -5.79
C TRP A 255 -12.87 -12.40 -4.55
N LEU A 256 -13.27 -11.95 -3.36
CA LEU A 256 -12.98 -12.62 -2.09
C LEU A 256 -13.60 -14.03 -2.06
N HIS A 257 -14.79 -14.22 -2.62
CA HIS A 257 -15.45 -15.52 -2.72
C HIS A 257 -15.01 -16.36 -3.93
N SER A 258 -14.16 -15.82 -4.82
CA SER A 258 -13.72 -16.56 -5.99
C SER A 258 -12.78 -17.73 -5.66
N HIS A 259 -12.76 -18.75 -6.53
CA HIS A 259 -11.81 -19.87 -6.45
C HIS A 259 -10.38 -19.49 -6.85
N ILE A 260 -10.20 -18.33 -7.51
CA ILE A 260 -8.91 -17.87 -8.00
C ILE A 260 -8.16 -17.19 -6.84
N LEU A 261 -7.06 -17.79 -6.40
CA LEU A 261 -6.33 -17.35 -5.20
C LEU A 261 -5.85 -15.90 -5.31
N ILE A 262 -5.32 -15.49 -6.47
CA ILE A 262 -4.83 -14.12 -6.65
C ILE A 262 -5.94 -13.08 -6.50
N LYS A 263 -7.15 -13.34 -7.04
CA LYS A 263 -8.31 -12.45 -6.86
C LYS A 263 -8.72 -12.37 -5.40
N LYS A 264 -8.77 -13.51 -4.71
CA LYS A 264 -9.10 -13.60 -3.29
C LYS A 264 -8.12 -12.79 -2.42
N ILE A 265 -6.81 -12.94 -2.65
CA ILE A 265 -5.79 -12.18 -1.91
C ILE A 265 -5.86 -10.69 -2.24
N MET A 266 -6.10 -10.30 -3.48
CA MET A 266 -6.23 -8.88 -3.84
C MET A 266 -7.49 -8.21 -3.27
N ALA A 267 -8.59 -8.97 -3.15
CA ALA A 267 -9.79 -8.50 -2.45
C ALA A 267 -9.55 -8.34 -0.95
N PHE A 268 -8.85 -9.29 -0.33
CA PHE A 268 -8.47 -9.20 1.07
C PHE A 268 -7.49 -8.02 1.30
N TYR A 269 -6.50 -7.85 0.41
CA TYR A 269 -5.60 -6.69 0.42
C TYR A 269 -6.38 -5.38 0.35
N PHE A 270 -7.37 -5.28 -0.55
CA PHE A 270 -8.24 -4.10 -0.64
C PHE A 270 -8.94 -3.82 0.68
N ALA A 271 -9.52 -4.84 1.32
CA ALA A 271 -10.22 -4.68 2.60
C ALA A 271 -9.31 -4.13 3.71
N ILE A 272 -8.06 -4.61 3.80
CA ILE A 272 -7.09 -4.08 4.77
C ILE A 272 -6.62 -2.67 4.37
N HIS A 273 -6.42 -2.43 3.07
CA HIS A 273 -6.02 -1.14 2.51
C HIS A 273 -7.06 -0.04 2.73
N LEU A 274 -8.34 -0.39 2.92
CA LEU A 274 -9.39 0.58 3.23
C LEU A 274 -9.08 1.44 4.46
N LEU A 275 -8.35 0.92 5.45
CA LEU A 275 -7.92 1.72 6.60
C LEU A 275 -7.00 2.89 6.20
N PHE A 276 -6.10 2.65 5.25
CA PHE A 276 -5.26 3.71 4.72
C PHE A 276 -6.01 4.58 3.72
N PHE A 277 -6.88 3.99 2.89
CA PHE A 277 -7.63 4.71 1.86
C PHE A 277 -8.70 5.67 2.42
N LEU A 278 -9.42 5.24 3.47
CA LEU A 278 -10.49 6.03 4.07
C LEU A 278 -9.98 7.14 4.98
N ARG A 279 -8.78 6.98 5.55
CA ARG A 279 -8.16 7.94 6.46
C ARG A 279 -7.13 8.83 5.75
N GLY A 280 -6.30 8.23 4.91
CA GLY A 280 -5.18 8.87 4.24
C GLY A 280 -5.62 9.75 3.08
N ASP A 281 -4.66 10.53 2.57
CA ASP A 281 -4.83 11.31 1.35
C ASP A 281 -5.30 10.43 0.17
N PHE A 282 -6.44 10.79 -0.43
CA PHE A 282 -7.14 10.00 -1.46
C PHE A 282 -6.23 9.66 -2.64
N ALA A 283 -5.48 10.63 -3.17
CA ALA A 283 -4.58 10.42 -4.30
C ALA A 283 -3.48 9.40 -3.99
N ASN A 284 -2.90 9.49 -2.79
CA ASN A 284 -1.97 8.48 -2.31
C ASN A 284 -2.66 7.12 -2.14
N GLY A 285 -3.75 7.04 -1.37
CA GLY A 285 -4.49 5.80 -1.14
C GLY A 285 -4.86 5.09 -2.44
N PHE A 286 -5.40 5.82 -3.43
CA PHE A 286 -5.79 5.31 -4.73
C PHE A 286 -4.58 4.78 -5.51
N SER A 287 -3.53 5.57 -5.65
CA SER A 287 -2.34 5.19 -6.42
C SER A 287 -1.57 4.02 -5.82
N TYR A 288 -1.53 3.87 -4.50
CA TYR A 288 -0.94 2.71 -3.83
C TYR A 288 -1.72 1.43 -4.13
N TYR A 289 -3.05 1.48 -4.07
CA TYR A 289 -3.89 0.32 -4.38
C TYR A 289 -3.81 -0.07 -5.85
N VAL A 290 -4.03 0.89 -6.76
CA VAL A 290 -4.02 0.64 -8.20
C VAL A 290 -2.65 0.17 -8.68
N GLY A 291 -1.56 0.79 -8.21
CA GLY A 291 -0.20 0.34 -8.51
C GLY A 291 0.04 -1.10 -8.09
N THR A 292 -0.42 -1.47 -6.89
CA THR A 292 -0.28 -2.82 -6.34
C THR A 292 -1.14 -3.83 -7.13
N LEU A 293 -2.39 -3.48 -7.42
CA LEU A 293 -3.31 -4.31 -8.20
C LEU A 293 -2.74 -4.60 -9.60
N ILE A 294 -2.27 -3.56 -10.29
CA ILE A 294 -1.67 -3.71 -11.64
C ILE A 294 -0.37 -4.51 -11.54
N GLY A 295 0.50 -4.25 -10.56
CA GLY A 295 1.76 -4.97 -10.39
C GLY A 295 1.54 -6.47 -10.16
N VAL A 296 0.65 -6.83 -9.23
CA VAL A 296 0.38 -8.23 -8.85
C VAL A 296 -0.40 -8.98 -9.95
N MET A 297 -1.44 -8.37 -10.51
CA MET A 297 -2.22 -9.02 -11.58
C MET A 297 -1.47 -9.06 -12.91
N GLY A 298 -0.70 -8.00 -13.21
CA GLY A 298 0.10 -7.87 -14.42
C GLY A 298 1.19 -8.93 -14.48
N ILE A 299 1.94 -9.15 -13.39
CA ILE A 299 2.96 -10.19 -13.37
C ILE A 299 2.37 -11.58 -13.49
N ALA A 300 1.24 -11.85 -12.84
CA ALA A 300 0.60 -13.16 -12.93
C ALA A 300 0.20 -13.49 -14.38
N ARG A 301 -0.40 -12.52 -15.08
CA ARG A 301 -0.72 -12.67 -16.51
C ARG A 301 0.52 -12.81 -17.39
N LEU A 302 1.58 -12.05 -17.10
CA LEU A 302 2.83 -12.13 -17.86
C LEU A 302 3.48 -13.51 -17.70
N ILE A 303 3.55 -14.03 -16.47
CA ILE A 303 4.08 -15.36 -16.18
C ILE A 303 3.25 -16.43 -16.91
N ASP A 304 1.92 -16.38 -16.81
CA ASP A 304 1.03 -17.31 -17.52
C ASP A 304 1.25 -17.27 -19.04
N TYR A 305 1.44 -16.07 -19.60
CA TYR A 305 1.71 -15.88 -21.03
C TYR A 305 3.07 -16.48 -21.43
N LEU A 306 4.13 -16.22 -20.66
CA LEU A 306 5.47 -16.76 -20.90
C LEU A 306 5.50 -18.29 -20.82
N ILE A 307 4.82 -18.88 -19.83
CA ILE A 307 4.72 -20.34 -19.67
C ILE A 307 4.01 -20.95 -20.88
N LYS A 308 2.85 -20.41 -21.28
CA LYS A 308 2.09 -20.91 -22.43
C LYS A 308 2.90 -20.84 -23.73
N ASN A 309 3.60 -19.74 -23.96
CA ASN A 309 4.46 -19.60 -25.14
C ASN A 309 5.68 -20.52 -25.09
N GLY A 310 6.30 -20.69 -23.91
CA GLY A 310 7.40 -21.63 -23.71
C GLY A 310 6.99 -23.07 -24.04
N LEU A 311 5.84 -23.51 -23.52
CA LEU A 311 5.27 -24.83 -23.82
C LEU A 311 4.95 -24.99 -25.31
N ASN A 312 4.36 -23.98 -25.94
CA ASN A 312 4.04 -24.02 -27.37
C ASN A 312 5.32 -24.08 -28.24
N ASN A 313 6.36 -23.34 -27.88
CA ASN A 313 7.65 -23.39 -28.55
C ASN A 313 8.34 -24.74 -28.36
N GLN A 314 8.25 -25.34 -27.17
CA GLN A 314 8.77 -26.67 -26.90
C GLN A 314 8.03 -27.74 -27.71
N TYR A 315 6.69 -27.63 -27.84
CA TYR A 315 5.88 -28.51 -28.67
C TYR A 315 6.27 -28.41 -30.15
N LYS A 316 6.38 -27.19 -30.69
CA LYS A 316 6.84 -26.95 -32.08
C LYS A 316 8.25 -27.46 -32.33
N TRP A 317 9.15 -27.30 -31.35
CA TRP A 317 10.52 -27.83 -31.43
C TRP A 317 10.53 -29.36 -31.48
N ARG A 318 9.75 -30.03 -30.61
CA ARG A 318 9.62 -31.50 -30.64
C ARG A 318 9.04 -31.99 -31.97
N GLN A 319 8.00 -31.34 -32.49
CA GLN A 319 7.45 -31.71 -33.80
C GLN A 319 8.49 -31.57 -34.92
N LYS A 320 9.24 -30.47 -34.97
CA LYS A 320 10.33 -30.30 -35.96
C LYS A 320 11.41 -31.37 -35.87
N GLN A 321 11.71 -31.90 -34.68
CA GLN A 321 12.66 -32.99 -34.51
C GLN A 321 12.09 -34.32 -35.02
N ILE A 322 10.81 -34.57 -34.78
CA ILE A 322 10.12 -35.77 -35.28
C ILE A 322 10.00 -35.75 -36.81
N THR A 323 9.77 -34.58 -37.45
CA THR A 323 9.68 -34.48 -38.92
C THR A 323 11.04 -34.55 -39.63
N LYS A 324 12.15 -34.47 -38.88
CA LYS A 324 13.52 -34.58 -39.43
C LYS A 324 14.12 -35.99 -39.30
N ALA A 325 13.48 -36.87 -38.52
CA ALA A 325 13.83 -38.28 -38.36
C ALA A 325 13.00 -39.13 -39.32
#